data_AF-A0A7J8BXI2-F1
#
_entry.id   AF-A0A7J8BXI2-F1
#
_cell.length_a   1.000
_cell.length_b   1.000
_cell.length_c   1.000
_cell.angle_alpha   90.00
_cell.angle_beta   90.00
_cell.angle_gamma   90.00
#
_symmetry.space_group_name_H-M   'P 1'
#
loop_
_entity.id
_entity.type
_entity.pdbx_description
1 polymer ?
#
loop_
_entity_poly.entity_id
_entity_poly.type
_entity_poly.pdbx_seq_one_letter_code
_entity_poly.pdbx_strand_id
1 'polypeptide(L)'
;MHTFCAACYSGWMERSTLCPTCRCPVERICKNHILNNLVEAYLLQHPDKSRSEEDVRSMAARNKITQDMLQPKVRRSFSDEEGSSEDLLDLSDVDSESSDISQPYIVCRQCPEYRRQVGQPLPCSGLGSEQGTPQASGDTPSTSSSVTTAQDYVCTLQGSHAICTCCFQPMPDRRAEREQDPRIAPQQCAVCLQPFCHLYWGCARTGCLGCLAPFCELNLGDRCLDGVLSNNNYESDILKNYLAARGLTWKNMLTESLVALQRGVFLLSDYRVTGSTVLCYCCGLRSFRELTYQYRQNIPASELPVAVTSRPDCYWGRNCRTQVKAHHAMKFNHICEQTRFKN
;
A
#
# COMPACT_ATOMS: atom_id res chain seq x y z
N MET A 1 -5.28 -3.83 -3.87
CA MET A 1 -5.87 -3.07 -5.00
C MET A 1 -7.37 -2.92 -4.70
N HIS A 2 -7.94 -1.72 -4.77
CA HIS A 2 -9.39 -1.53 -4.63
C HIS A 2 -10.00 -1.34 -6.02
N THR A 3 -11.05 -2.09 -6.33
CA THR A 3 -11.68 -2.11 -7.65
C THR A 3 -12.97 -1.29 -7.62
N PHE A 4 -13.15 -0.47 -8.64
CA PHE A 4 -14.32 0.39 -8.78
C PHE A 4 -14.80 0.40 -10.23
N CYS A 5 -16.06 0.73 -10.42
CA CYS A 5 -16.56 1.10 -11.73
C CYS A 5 -15.86 2.39 -12.20
N ALA A 6 -15.40 2.45 -13.45
CA ALA A 6 -14.62 3.57 -13.98
C ALA A 6 -15.39 4.90 -13.89
N ALA A 7 -16.69 4.90 -14.20
CA ALA A 7 -17.58 6.06 -14.06
C ALA A 7 -17.71 6.56 -12.61
N CYS A 8 -17.83 5.64 -11.66
CA CYS A 8 -18.01 5.92 -10.24
C CYS A 8 -16.73 6.54 -9.66
N TYR A 9 -15.58 5.96 -10.03
CA TYR A 9 -14.29 6.46 -9.61
C TYR A 9 -13.98 7.82 -10.26
N SER A 10 -14.36 8.02 -11.53
CA SER A 10 -14.24 9.32 -12.20
C SER A 10 -14.96 10.44 -11.45
N GLY A 11 -16.20 10.22 -10.99
CA GLY A 11 -16.91 11.20 -10.17
C GLY A 11 -16.29 11.45 -8.79
N TRP A 12 -15.55 10.47 -8.26
CA TRP A 12 -14.80 10.64 -7.01
C TRP A 12 -13.51 11.45 -7.20
N MET A 13 -12.79 11.23 -8.31
CA MET A 13 -11.55 11.94 -8.63
C MET A 13 -11.73 13.46 -8.68
N GLU A 14 -12.93 13.96 -9.02
CA GLU A 14 -13.26 15.39 -8.98
C GLU A 14 -13.17 15.99 -7.57
N ARG A 15 -13.34 15.17 -6.53
CA ARG A 15 -13.45 15.62 -5.13
C ARG A 15 -12.22 15.27 -4.29
N SER A 16 -11.47 14.23 -4.70
CA SER A 16 -10.38 13.68 -3.90
C SER A 16 -9.42 12.86 -4.76
N THR A 17 -8.12 13.07 -4.54
CA THR A 17 -7.03 12.23 -5.09
C THR A 17 -6.76 10.97 -4.27
N LEU A 18 -7.44 10.80 -3.13
CA LEU A 18 -7.34 9.62 -2.27
C LEU A 18 -8.32 8.52 -2.70
N CYS A 19 -7.98 7.26 -2.45
CA CYS A 19 -8.84 6.12 -2.72
C CYS A 19 -10.16 6.18 -1.90
N PRO A 20 -11.35 5.93 -2.50
CA PRO A 20 -12.64 5.95 -1.79
C PRO A 20 -12.70 5.02 -0.56
N THR A 21 -12.10 3.84 -0.68
CA THR A 21 -12.17 2.78 0.35
C THR A 21 -11.17 3.01 1.48
N CYS A 22 -9.88 3.19 1.17
CA CYS A 22 -8.84 3.26 2.20
C CYS A 22 -8.33 4.67 2.52
N ARG A 23 -8.74 5.68 1.75
CA ARG A 23 -8.27 7.07 1.88
C ARG A 23 -6.75 7.24 1.79
N CYS A 24 -6.03 6.26 1.25
CA CYS A 24 -4.62 6.40 0.89
C CYS A 24 -4.48 7.12 -0.46
N PRO A 25 -3.37 7.84 -0.72
CA PRO A 25 -3.06 8.38 -2.03
C PRO A 25 -3.07 7.29 -3.11
N VAL A 26 -3.63 7.62 -4.29
CA VAL A 26 -3.69 6.68 -5.41
C VAL A 26 -2.44 6.83 -6.28
N GLU A 27 -1.60 5.79 -6.28
CA GLU A 27 -0.36 5.78 -7.06
C GLU A 27 -0.58 5.40 -8.53
N ARG A 28 -1.54 4.49 -8.80
CA ARG A 28 -1.81 3.98 -10.14
C ARG A 28 -3.26 3.51 -10.29
N ILE A 29 -3.78 3.66 -11.51
CA ILE A 29 -5.07 3.12 -11.96
C ILE A 29 -4.76 2.11 -13.08
N CYS A 30 -5.39 0.94 -13.06
CA CYS A 30 -5.26 -0.07 -14.11
C CYS A 30 -6.59 -0.78 -14.35
N LYS A 31 -6.80 -1.27 -15.59
CA LYS A 31 -7.95 -2.13 -15.90
C LYS A 31 -7.79 -3.47 -15.18
N ASN A 32 -8.84 -3.94 -14.52
CA ASN A 32 -8.85 -5.24 -13.87
C ASN A 32 -9.42 -6.30 -14.84
N HIS A 33 -8.55 -6.82 -15.72
CA HIS A 33 -8.95 -7.76 -16.77
C HIS A 33 -9.56 -9.05 -16.20
N ILE A 34 -9.06 -9.55 -15.07
CA ILE A 34 -9.61 -10.75 -14.42
C ILE A 34 -11.08 -10.52 -14.03
N LEU A 35 -11.38 -9.38 -13.40
CA LEU A 35 -12.75 -9.09 -13.00
C LEU A 35 -13.66 -8.85 -14.21
N ASN A 36 -13.17 -8.17 -15.25
CA ASN A 36 -13.94 -7.96 -16.48
C ASN A 36 -14.32 -9.29 -17.13
N ASN A 37 -13.37 -10.22 -17.28
CA ASN A 37 -13.62 -11.53 -17.87
C ASN A 37 -14.65 -12.34 -17.04
N LEU A 38 -14.60 -12.24 -15.71
CA LEU A 38 -15.60 -12.88 -14.85
C LEU A 38 -17.00 -12.26 -15.00
N VAL A 39 -17.08 -10.93 -15.13
CA VAL A 39 -18.35 -10.23 -15.38
C VAL A 39 -18.91 -10.61 -16.75
N GLU A 40 -18.08 -10.65 -17.79
CA GLU A 40 -18.46 -11.05 -19.14
C GLU A 40 -18.97 -12.50 -19.16
N ALA A 41 -18.22 -13.43 -18.56
CA ALA A 41 -18.64 -14.83 -18.45
C ALA A 41 -19.98 -14.99 -17.69
N TYR A 42 -20.20 -14.19 -16.65
CA TYR A 42 -21.45 -14.19 -15.89
C TYR A 42 -22.63 -13.64 -16.70
N LEU A 43 -22.43 -12.55 -17.45
CA LEU A 43 -23.48 -11.94 -18.28
C LEU A 43 -23.85 -12.81 -19.48
N LEU A 44 -22.91 -13.60 -20.01
CA LEU A 44 -23.21 -14.62 -21.03
C LEU A 44 -24.22 -15.67 -20.52
N GLN A 45 -24.13 -16.06 -19.24
CA GLN A 45 -25.04 -17.04 -18.63
C GLN A 45 -26.33 -16.39 -18.08
N HIS A 46 -26.31 -15.08 -17.83
CA HIS A 46 -27.44 -14.31 -17.29
C HIS A 46 -27.68 -13.00 -18.07
N PRO A 47 -28.20 -13.07 -19.30
CA PRO A 47 -28.43 -11.88 -20.13
C PRO A 47 -29.41 -10.89 -19.49
N ASP A 48 -30.37 -11.39 -18.71
CA ASP A 48 -31.38 -10.61 -17.96
C ASP A 48 -30.79 -9.64 -16.94
N LYS A 49 -29.54 -9.88 -16.51
CA LYS A 49 -28.82 -9.03 -15.55
C LYS A 49 -27.92 -7.99 -16.22
N SER A 50 -27.90 -7.96 -17.55
CA SER A 50 -27.16 -6.94 -18.31
C SER A 50 -27.78 -5.57 -18.08
N ARG A 51 -26.95 -4.54 -18.04
CA ARG A 51 -27.44 -3.15 -18.00
C ARG A 51 -28.16 -2.81 -19.30
N SER A 52 -29.12 -1.90 -19.21
CA SER A 52 -29.72 -1.30 -20.41
C SER A 52 -28.66 -0.57 -21.24
N GLU A 53 -28.86 -0.47 -22.54
CA GLU A 53 -27.94 0.26 -23.43
C GLU A 53 -27.84 1.75 -23.07
N GLU A 54 -28.91 2.33 -22.51
CA GLU A 54 -28.91 3.69 -22.00
C GLU A 54 -27.97 3.85 -20.80
N ASP A 55 -28.04 2.92 -19.84
CA ASP A 55 -27.15 2.93 -18.67
C ASP A 55 -25.69 2.72 -19.08
N VAL A 56 -25.42 1.84 -20.04
CA VAL A 56 -24.06 1.63 -20.56
C VAL A 56 -23.50 2.91 -21.18
N ARG A 57 -24.28 3.59 -22.04
CA ARG A 57 -23.89 4.86 -22.65
C ARG A 57 -23.68 5.96 -21.61
N SER A 58 -24.58 6.07 -20.63
CA SER A 58 -24.47 7.02 -19.51
C SER A 58 -23.20 6.77 -18.69
N MET A 59 -22.87 5.51 -18.41
CA MET A 59 -21.67 5.14 -17.67
C MET A 59 -20.39 5.43 -18.47
N ALA A 60 -20.39 5.16 -19.78
CA ALA A 60 -19.27 5.50 -20.66
C ALA A 60 -19.03 7.01 -20.72
N ALA A 61 -20.09 7.80 -20.87
CA ALA A 61 -20.01 9.27 -20.91
C ALA A 61 -19.46 9.89 -19.60
N ARG A 62 -19.69 9.24 -18.45
CA ARG A 62 -19.17 9.68 -17.15
C ARG A 62 -17.75 9.17 -16.84
N ASN A 63 -17.20 8.27 -17.66
CA ASN A 63 -15.85 7.78 -17.46
C ASN A 63 -14.83 8.81 -17.98
N LYS A 64 -14.05 9.38 -17.06
CA LYS A 64 -13.00 10.36 -17.34
C LYS A 64 -11.60 9.77 -17.25
N ILE A 65 -11.47 8.44 -17.09
CA ILE A 65 -10.17 7.76 -17.04
C ILE A 65 -9.68 7.56 -18.46
N THR A 66 -8.68 8.35 -18.85
CA THR A 66 -8.06 8.31 -20.17
C THR A 66 -6.93 7.28 -20.25
N GLN A 67 -6.49 6.92 -21.46
CA GLN A 67 -5.46 5.90 -21.69
C GLN A 67 -4.10 6.29 -21.09
N ASP A 68 -3.76 7.57 -21.07
CA ASP A 68 -2.55 8.11 -20.43
C ASP A 68 -2.59 8.00 -18.90
N MET A 69 -3.77 7.93 -18.28
CA MET A 69 -3.92 7.67 -16.84
C MET A 69 -3.74 6.19 -16.48
N LEU A 70 -3.85 5.30 -17.47
CA LEU A 70 -3.66 3.85 -17.31
C LEU A 70 -2.21 3.41 -17.56
N GLN A 71 -1.44 4.20 -18.30
CA GLN A 71 -0.03 3.93 -18.58
C GLN A 71 0.88 4.68 -17.59
N PRO A 72 1.99 4.09 -17.12
CA PRO A 72 3.01 4.84 -16.40
C PRO A 72 3.57 5.93 -17.32
N LYS A 73 3.62 7.19 -16.86
CA LYS A 73 4.37 8.24 -17.57
C LYS A 73 5.84 7.85 -17.57
N VAL A 74 6.30 7.19 -18.63
CA VAL A 74 7.73 7.02 -18.91
C VAL A 74 8.25 8.42 -19.20
N ARG A 75 8.92 9.03 -18.22
CA ARG A 75 9.74 10.23 -18.47
C ARG A 75 10.91 9.77 -19.34
N ARG A 76 10.69 9.77 -20.65
CA ARG A 76 11.79 9.81 -21.61
C ARG A 76 12.48 11.15 -21.39
N SER A 77 13.68 11.10 -20.81
CA SER A 77 14.59 12.23 -20.80
C SER A 77 15.11 12.34 -22.23
N PHE A 78 14.54 13.23 -23.03
CA PHE A 78 15.08 13.58 -24.34
C PHE A 78 15.82 14.90 -24.22
N SER A 79 17.09 14.84 -24.61
CA SER A 79 17.92 16.01 -24.90
C SER A 79 17.29 16.81 -26.04
N ASP A 80 17.40 18.13 -25.94
CA ASP A 80 17.05 19.07 -27.00
C ASP A 80 17.86 18.78 -28.26
N GLU A 81 17.19 18.48 -29.37
CA GLU A 81 17.64 18.82 -30.72
C GLU A 81 16.39 18.99 -31.59
N GLU A 82 16.25 20.17 -32.19
CA GLU A 82 15.18 20.55 -33.12
C GLU A 82 15.19 19.67 -34.39
N GLY A 83 14.00 19.39 -34.95
CA GLY A 83 13.93 18.77 -36.28
C GLY A 83 12.55 18.32 -36.73
N SER A 84 11.82 19.25 -37.35
CA SER A 84 10.97 19.07 -38.56
C SER A 84 10.45 17.66 -38.91
N SER A 85 9.11 17.51 -38.89
CA SER A 85 8.25 17.38 -40.08
C SER A 85 6.97 16.61 -39.74
N GLU A 86 5.85 17.23 -40.09
CA GLU A 86 4.50 16.67 -40.07
C GLU A 86 4.37 15.47 -41.02
N ASP A 87 4.07 14.28 -40.50
CA ASP A 87 3.50 13.20 -41.30
C ASP A 87 2.43 12.46 -40.48
N LEU A 88 1.19 12.67 -40.92
CA LEU A 88 -0.04 12.18 -40.34
C LEU A 88 -0.25 10.75 -40.87
N LEU A 89 0.33 9.77 -40.19
CA LEU A 89 0.15 8.36 -40.52
C LEU A 89 -1.14 7.84 -39.87
N ASP A 90 -2.17 7.71 -40.70
CA ASP A 90 -3.40 6.97 -40.45
C ASP A 90 -3.06 5.48 -40.28
N LEU A 91 -3.09 5.00 -39.03
CA LEU A 91 -2.92 3.58 -38.71
C LEU A 91 -4.32 2.96 -38.57
N SER A 92 -4.72 2.22 -39.59
CA SER A 92 -5.88 1.33 -39.52
C SER A 92 -5.52 0.12 -38.65
N ASP A 93 -6.06 0.10 -37.43
CA ASP A 93 -5.93 -1.01 -36.49
C ASP A 93 -6.79 -2.20 -36.99
N VAL A 94 -6.18 -3.07 -37.79
CA VAL A 94 -6.66 -4.44 -38.02
C VAL A 94 -6.33 -5.26 -36.77
N ASP A 95 -7.32 -5.41 -35.89
CA ASP A 95 -7.28 -6.24 -34.68
C ASP A 95 -7.04 -7.71 -35.09
N SER A 96 -5.79 -8.16 -35.05
CA SER A 96 -5.45 -9.58 -35.18
C SER A 96 -5.65 -10.25 -33.82
N GLU A 97 -6.82 -10.86 -33.70
CA GLU A 97 -7.26 -11.76 -32.64
C GLU A 97 -6.32 -12.99 -32.52
N SER A 98 -5.14 -12.85 -31.90
CA SER A 98 -4.41 -14.01 -31.38
C SER A 98 -3.84 -13.70 -29.99
N SER A 99 -4.74 -13.63 -29.02
CA SER A 99 -4.32 -13.70 -27.62
C SER A 99 -3.94 -15.15 -27.30
N ASP A 100 -2.66 -15.45 -27.47
CA ASP A 100 -2.02 -16.62 -26.89
C ASP A 100 -2.32 -16.64 -25.37
N ILE A 101 -3.03 -17.67 -24.91
CA ILE A 101 -3.42 -17.89 -23.50
C ILE A 101 -2.21 -18.42 -22.70
N SER A 102 -0.98 -18.01 -23.04
CA SER A 102 0.17 -18.26 -22.19
C SER A 102 0.03 -17.38 -20.95
N GLN A 103 -0.27 -18.00 -19.80
CA GLN A 103 -0.17 -17.32 -18.50
C GLN A 103 1.17 -16.57 -18.47
N PRO A 104 1.20 -15.28 -18.08
CA PRO A 104 2.45 -14.54 -18.06
C PRO A 104 3.45 -15.37 -17.25
N TYR A 105 4.54 -15.74 -17.91
CA TYR A 105 5.50 -16.66 -17.36
C TYR A 105 6.23 -15.97 -16.20
N ILE A 106 5.70 -16.12 -14.98
CA ILE A 106 6.21 -15.45 -13.79
C ILE A 106 7.46 -16.19 -13.31
N VAL A 107 8.57 -15.45 -13.23
CA VAL A 107 9.86 -15.92 -12.75
C VAL A 107 10.28 -15.09 -11.55
N CYS A 108 10.64 -15.75 -10.45
CA CYS A 108 11.13 -15.09 -9.24
C CYS A 108 12.61 -15.40 -8.96
N ARG A 109 13.16 -14.78 -7.92
CA ARG A 109 14.57 -14.92 -7.50
C ARG A 109 14.97 -16.35 -7.13
N GLN A 110 14.00 -17.21 -6.82
CA GLN A 110 14.21 -18.61 -6.45
C GLN A 110 13.77 -19.57 -7.56
N CYS A 111 13.38 -19.09 -8.74
CA CYS A 111 13.18 -19.96 -9.87
C CYS A 111 14.51 -20.54 -10.37
N PRO A 112 14.52 -21.82 -10.79
CA PRO A 112 15.71 -22.45 -11.35
C PRO A 112 16.11 -21.81 -12.68
N GLU A 113 17.39 -21.90 -13.03
CA GLU A 113 17.99 -21.22 -14.20
C GLU A 113 17.31 -21.58 -15.53
N TYR A 114 16.96 -22.86 -15.74
CA TYR A 114 16.24 -23.27 -16.96
C TYR A 114 14.90 -22.54 -17.10
N ARG A 115 14.26 -22.17 -15.97
CA ARG A 115 13.01 -21.41 -15.99
C ARG A 115 13.30 -19.99 -16.46
N ARG A 116 14.37 -19.33 -16.00
CA ARG A 116 14.73 -17.96 -16.42
C ARG A 116 14.99 -17.82 -17.92
N GLN A 117 15.56 -18.86 -18.54
CA GLN A 117 15.94 -18.85 -19.96
C GLN A 117 14.75 -18.93 -20.93
N VAL A 118 13.66 -19.60 -20.53
CA VAL A 118 12.44 -19.73 -21.37
C VAL A 118 11.60 -18.44 -21.39
N GLY A 119 11.82 -17.52 -20.45
CA GLY A 119 11.08 -16.26 -20.33
C GLY A 119 11.72 -15.06 -21.04
N GLN A 120 12.89 -15.21 -21.66
CA GLN A 120 13.51 -14.16 -22.47
C GLN A 120 13.23 -14.42 -23.96
N PRO A 121 12.64 -13.46 -24.71
CA PRO A 121 12.79 -13.49 -26.15
C PRO A 121 14.28 -13.40 -26.47
N LEU A 122 14.76 -14.31 -27.31
CA LEU A 122 16.12 -14.33 -27.84
C LEU A 122 16.49 -12.91 -28.32
N PRO A 123 17.63 -12.33 -27.89
CA PRO A 123 18.15 -11.15 -28.55
C PRO A 123 18.53 -11.56 -29.97
N CYS A 124 17.94 -10.92 -30.99
CA CYS A 124 18.44 -10.99 -32.35
C CYS A 124 19.90 -10.52 -32.33
N SER A 125 20.82 -11.49 -32.43
CA SER A 125 22.25 -11.24 -32.47
C SER A 125 22.60 -10.81 -33.89
N GLY A 126 22.80 -9.50 -34.09
CA GLY A 126 23.62 -8.99 -35.18
C GLY A 126 25.09 -9.10 -34.78
N LEU A 127 25.89 -9.74 -35.64
CA LEU A 127 27.34 -9.90 -35.47
C LEU A 127 28.06 -8.56 -35.30
N GLY A 128 29.07 -8.51 -34.42
CA GLY A 128 30.23 -7.63 -34.61
C GLY A 128 30.89 -7.07 -33.34
N SER A 129 32.10 -7.58 -33.07
CA SER A 129 33.26 -6.94 -32.43
C SER A 129 33.37 -6.70 -30.90
N GLU A 130 34.26 -7.51 -30.34
CA GLU A 130 35.47 -7.18 -29.55
C GLU A 130 35.38 -6.76 -28.06
N GLN A 131 35.91 -7.68 -27.25
CA GLN A 131 36.73 -7.57 -26.04
C GLN A 131 36.71 -6.26 -25.21
N GLY A 132 36.27 -6.39 -23.95
CA GLY A 132 36.54 -5.46 -22.87
C GLY A 132 36.40 -6.11 -21.48
N THR A 133 37.50 -6.10 -20.72
CA THR A 133 37.79 -6.59 -19.36
C THR A 133 36.70 -6.44 -18.27
N PRO A 134 36.66 -7.31 -17.24
CA PRO A 134 35.75 -7.17 -16.10
C PRO A 134 36.32 -6.21 -15.05
N GLN A 135 35.55 -5.19 -14.64
CA GLN A 135 35.86 -4.34 -13.50
C GLN A 135 34.92 -4.61 -12.31
N ALA A 136 35.53 -4.53 -11.13
CA ALA A 136 35.13 -5.13 -9.88
C ALA A 136 34.08 -4.36 -9.06
N SER A 137 33.54 -5.10 -8.10
CA SER A 137 32.80 -4.74 -6.89
C SER A 137 32.93 -3.30 -6.38
N GLY A 138 31.78 -2.70 -6.08
CA GLY A 138 31.65 -1.54 -5.21
C GLY A 138 30.71 -1.85 -4.05
N ASP A 139 31.27 -2.25 -2.91
CA ASP A 139 30.60 -2.37 -1.62
C ASP A 139 30.21 -1.00 -1.07
N THR A 140 28.96 -0.85 -0.59
CA THR A 140 28.61 0.17 0.41
C THR A 140 27.56 -0.39 1.40
N PRO A 141 27.59 0.03 2.67
CA PRO A 141 27.16 -0.81 3.79
C PRO A 141 25.66 -0.68 4.06
N SER A 142 24.96 -1.80 4.05
CA SER A 142 23.58 -1.89 4.58
C SER A 142 23.64 -2.17 6.07
N THR A 143 23.04 -1.29 6.87
CA THR A 143 22.81 -1.48 8.30
C THR A 143 21.89 -2.69 8.52
N SER A 144 22.45 -3.72 9.12
CA SER A 144 21.87 -5.04 9.32
C SER A 144 20.98 -5.08 10.57
N SER A 145 19.69 -5.26 10.37
CA SER A 145 18.86 -6.07 11.26
C SER A 145 18.70 -7.45 10.59
N SER A 146 19.00 -8.50 11.34
CA SER A 146 19.12 -9.89 10.90
C SER A 146 17.84 -10.39 10.23
N VAL A 147 17.83 -10.41 8.90
CA VAL A 147 16.82 -11.10 8.10
C VAL A 147 17.34 -12.52 7.90
N THR A 148 16.66 -13.52 8.47
CA THR A 148 16.88 -14.94 8.12
C THR A 148 16.61 -15.11 6.64
N THR A 149 17.69 -15.25 5.88
CA THR A 149 17.66 -15.47 4.44
C THR A 149 17.09 -16.85 4.16
N ALA A 150 15.94 -16.91 3.48
CA ALA A 150 15.47 -18.15 2.84
C ALA A 150 16.37 -18.50 1.63
N GLN A 151 17.69 -18.60 1.81
CA GLN A 151 18.65 -18.70 0.71
C GLN A 151 18.60 -20.06 -0.03
N ASP A 152 18.06 -21.12 0.57
CA ASP A 152 18.19 -22.48 0.03
C ASP A 152 16.95 -23.03 -0.70
N TYR A 153 15.85 -22.28 -0.79
CA TYR A 153 14.65 -22.76 -1.50
C TYR A 153 14.73 -22.51 -3.00
N VAL A 154 14.36 -23.52 -3.80
CA VAL A 154 14.23 -23.43 -5.26
C VAL A 154 12.79 -23.79 -5.64
N CYS A 155 12.15 -22.97 -6.48
CA CYS A 155 10.79 -23.22 -6.93
C CYS A 155 10.70 -24.53 -7.72
N THR A 156 9.69 -25.34 -7.40
CA THR A 156 9.33 -26.50 -8.21
C THR A 156 8.73 -26.07 -9.55
N LEU A 157 8.70 -26.98 -10.53
CA LEU A 157 8.10 -26.75 -11.85
C LEU A 157 6.65 -26.25 -11.74
N GLN A 158 5.86 -26.85 -10.85
CA GLN A 158 4.46 -26.51 -10.59
C GLN A 158 4.27 -25.47 -9.47
N GLY A 159 5.35 -24.93 -8.91
CA GLY A 159 5.29 -23.95 -7.83
C GLY A 159 4.57 -22.68 -8.28
N SER A 160 3.53 -22.30 -7.54
CA SER A 160 2.81 -21.04 -7.76
C SER A 160 3.62 -19.85 -7.22
N HIS A 161 3.33 -18.67 -7.77
CA HIS A 161 3.96 -17.42 -7.35
C HIS A 161 2.90 -16.41 -6.94
N ALA A 162 3.21 -15.67 -5.88
CA ALA A 162 2.42 -14.53 -5.46
C ALA A 162 3.18 -13.23 -5.78
N ILE A 163 2.47 -12.20 -6.19
CA ILE A 163 3.06 -10.88 -6.45
C ILE A 163 3.05 -10.08 -5.15
N CYS A 164 4.20 -9.59 -4.72
CA CYS A 164 4.25 -8.72 -3.54
C CYS A 164 3.46 -7.43 -3.80
N THR A 165 2.51 -7.12 -2.91
CA THR A 165 1.68 -5.91 -3.00
C THR A 165 2.48 -4.62 -2.83
N CYS A 166 3.71 -4.71 -2.30
CA CYS A 166 4.58 -3.55 -2.09
C CYS A 166 5.51 -3.29 -3.27
N CYS A 167 6.27 -4.29 -3.73
CA CYS A 167 7.29 -4.10 -4.77
C CYS A 167 6.90 -4.64 -6.14
N PHE A 168 5.75 -5.30 -6.25
CA PHE A 168 5.26 -5.95 -7.46
C PHE A 168 6.18 -7.04 -8.04
N GLN A 169 7.18 -7.46 -7.27
CA GLN A 169 8.04 -8.58 -7.63
C GLN A 169 7.40 -9.90 -7.21
N PRO A 170 7.54 -10.96 -8.02
CA PRO A 170 7.05 -12.27 -7.67
C PRO A 170 7.89 -12.91 -6.56
N MET A 171 7.24 -13.68 -5.70
CA MET A 171 7.84 -14.59 -4.73
C MET A 171 7.16 -15.96 -4.81
N PRO A 172 7.81 -17.06 -4.41
CA PRO A 172 7.13 -18.34 -4.35
C PRO A 172 5.96 -18.26 -3.39
N ASP A 173 4.81 -18.79 -3.76
CA ASP A 173 3.65 -18.84 -2.87
C ASP A 173 3.70 -20.13 -2.02
N ARG A 174 4.21 -19.98 -0.79
CA ARG A 174 4.38 -21.08 0.17
C ARG A 174 3.42 -20.94 1.36
N ARG A 175 2.32 -20.19 1.18
CA ARG A 175 1.35 -19.91 2.26
C ARG A 175 0.64 -21.17 2.74
N ALA A 176 0.25 -22.06 1.83
CA ALA A 176 -0.36 -23.34 2.17
C ALA A 176 0.65 -24.27 2.87
N GLU A 177 1.91 -24.29 2.43
CA GLU A 177 2.97 -25.06 3.07
C GLU A 177 3.25 -24.57 4.49
N ARG A 178 3.17 -23.26 4.73
CA ARG A 178 3.34 -22.67 6.06
C ARG A 178 2.31 -23.15 7.08
N GLU A 179 1.10 -23.51 6.65
CA GLU A 179 0.08 -24.08 7.55
C GLU A 179 0.55 -25.41 8.15
N GLN A 180 1.45 -26.12 7.45
CA GLN A 180 2.05 -27.38 7.88
C GLN A 180 3.44 -27.18 8.50
N ASP A 181 4.21 -26.19 8.05
CA ASP A 181 5.55 -25.86 8.54
C ASP A 181 5.68 -24.38 8.98
N PRO A 182 5.56 -24.09 10.30
CA PRO A 182 5.68 -22.74 10.83
C PRO A 182 7.06 -22.08 10.66
N ARG A 183 8.10 -22.84 10.29
CA ARG A 183 9.44 -22.29 9.99
C ARG A 183 9.43 -21.47 8.71
N ILE A 184 8.44 -21.67 7.84
CA ILE A 184 8.25 -20.87 6.64
C ILE A 184 7.78 -19.48 7.05
N ALA A 185 8.55 -18.48 6.63
CA ALA A 185 8.29 -17.09 6.94
C ALA A 185 6.88 -16.66 6.44
N PRO A 186 6.16 -15.82 7.20
CA PRO A 186 4.87 -15.29 6.77
C PRO A 186 4.98 -14.50 5.47
N GLN A 187 4.02 -14.71 4.56
CA GLN A 187 3.99 -14.05 3.25
C GLN A 187 2.77 -13.16 3.04
N GLN A 188 1.93 -12.96 4.06
CA GLN A 188 0.73 -12.13 3.96
C GLN A 188 0.41 -11.40 5.27
N CYS A 189 -0.31 -10.30 5.16
CA CYS A 189 -0.86 -9.59 6.32
C CYS A 189 -2.02 -10.39 6.93
N ALA A 190 -2.02 -10.56 8.25
CA ALA A 190 -3.07 -11.29 8.96
C ALA A 190 -4.46 -10.63 8.88
N VAL A 191 -4.52 -9.32 8.58
CA VAL A 191 -5.77 -8.55 8.55
C VAL A 191 -6.34 -8.44 7.13
N CYS A 192 -5.55 -7.95 6.17
CA CYS A 192 -6.04 -7.71 4.80
C CYS A 192 -5.75 -8.85 3.83
N LEU A 193 -5.02 -9.89 4.27
CA LEU A 193 -4.65 -11.08 3.49
C LEU A 193 -3.85 -10.80 2.21
N GLN A 194 -3.41 -9.55 2.00
CA GLN A 194 -2.59 -9.19 0.86
C GLN A 194 -1.17 -9.75 1.01
N PRO A 195 -0.55 -10.23 -0.09
CA PRO A 195 0.77 -10.83 -0.08
C PRO A 195 1.90 -9.80 0.00
N PHE A 196 2.93 -10.08 0.81
CA PHE A 196 4.12 -9.25 0.98
C PHE A 196 5.37 -10.11 1.17
N CYS A 197 6.50 -9.70 0.57
CA CYS A 197 7.72 -10.52 0.53
C CYS A 197 8.76 -10.20 1.61
N HIS A 198 8.54 -9.17 2.43
CA HIS A 198 9.62 -8.65 3.28
C HIS A 198 10.08 -9.65 4.35
N LEU A 199 9.16 -10.29 5.08
CA LEU A 199 9.54 -11.33 6.05
C LEU A 199 10.09 -12.60 5.39
N TYR A 200 9.76 -12.85 4.13
CA TYR A 200 10.22 -14.04 3.41
C TYR A 200 11.69 -13.93 2.99
N TRP A 201 12.10 -12.79 2.40
CA TRP A 201 13.47 -12.63 1.88
C TRP A 201 13.94 -11.16 1.75
N GLY A 202 13.26 -10.21 2.39
CA GLY A 202 13.55 -8.79 2.25
C GLY A 202 12.95 -8.16 0.98
N CYS A 203 12.13 -7.14 1.20
CA CYS A 203 11.54 -6.32 0.12
C CYS A 203 12.51 -5.19 -0.27
N ALA A 204 12.90 -5.12 -1.55
CA ALA A 204 13.91 -4.18 -2.05
C ALA A 204 13.30 -3.04 -2.91
N ARG A 205 12.16 -2.48 -2.50
CA ARG A 205 11.60 -1.29 -3.17
C ARG A 205 12.09 -0.03 -2.47
N THR A 206 12.57 0.96 -3.21
CA THR A 206 12.88 2.30 -2.70
C THR A 206 11.69 2.88 -1.93
N GLY A 207 11.91 3.29 -0.68
CA GLY A 207 10.84 3.79 0.21
C GLY A 207 10.02 2.70 0.91
N CYS A 208 10.36 1.42 0.77
CA CYS A 208 9.82 0.36 1.62
C CYS A 208 10.61 0.29 2.93
N LEU A 209 9.91 0.42 4.05
CA LEU A 209 10.50 0.35 5.40
C LEU A 209 10.45 -1.04 6.04
N GLY A 210 10.07 -2.05 5.25
CA GLY A 210 9.62 -3.34 5.75
C GLY A 210 8.12 -3.50 5.63
N CYS A 211 7.65 -3.91 4.44
CA CYS A 211 6.21 -3.93 4.13
C CYS A 211 5.40 -5.01 4.84
N LEU A 212 6.05 -5.87 5.63
CA LEU A 212 5.43 -6.88 6.47
C LEU A 212 6.33 -7.11 7.69
N ALA A 213 5.76 -7.11 8.88
CA ALA A 213 6.45 -7.38 10.14
C ALA A 213 5.44 -7.75 11.25
N PRO A 214 5.87 -8.38 12.36
CA PRO A 214 5.12 -8.36 13.62
C PRO A 214 4.79 -6.92 14.03
N PHE A 215 3.61 -6.68 14.60
CA PHE A 215 3.15 -5.31 14.87
C PHE A 215 4.09 -4.54 15.81
N CYS A 216 4.68 -5.20 16.82
CA CYS A 216 5.67 -4.61 17.72
C CYS A 216 6.97 -4.15 17.02
N GLU A 217 7.30 -4.76 15.87
CA GLU A 217 8.54 -4.50 15.13
C GLU A 217 8.31 -3.68 13.85
N LEU A 218 7.05 -3.48 13.47
CA LEU A 218 6.66 -2.82 12.23
C LEU A 218 7.18 -1.38 12.17
N ASN A 219 7.93 -1.08 11.10
CA ASN A 219 8.43 0.27 10.87
C ASN A 219 7.37 1.14 10.19
N LEU A 220 6.94 2.20 10.89
CA LEU A 220 5.95 3.16 10.39
C LEU A 220 6.59 4.43 9.81
N GLY A 221 7.92 4.53 9.83
CA GLY A 221 8.68 5.67 9.31
C GLY A 221 8.78 6.84 10.26
N ASP A 222 9.76 7.71 10.02
CA ASP A 222 10.13 8.79 10.94
C ASP A 222 9.03 9.85 11.10
N ARG A 223 8.15 9.96 10.11
CA ARG A 223 7.01 10.90 10.10
C ARG A 223 5.69 10.26 10.53
N CYS A 224 5.70 9.09 11.17
CA CYS A 224 4.47 8.39 11.55
C CYS A 224 3.62 9.16 12.59
N LEU A 225 4.23 10.11 13.32
CA LEU A 225 3.55 10.96 14.30
C LEU A 225 2.88 12.19 13.65
N ASP A 226 3.18 12.52 12.39
CA ASP A 226 2.58 13.67 11.72
C ASP A 226 1.11 13.39 11.40
N GLY A 227 0.22 14.18 12.01
CA GLY A 227 -1.23 14.00 11.90
C GLY A 227 -1.73 12.64 12.42
N VAL A 228 -0.99 11.99 13.33
CA VAL A 228 -1.33 10.66 13.85
C VAL A 228 -2.68 10.65 14.58
N LEU A 229 -3.01 11.74 15.27
CA LEU A 229 -4.29 11.91 15.96
C LEU A 229 -5.34 12.46 14.99
N SER A 230 -6.04 11.58 14.28
CA SER A 230 -7.16 11.93 13.38
C SER A 230 -6.84 13.02 12.33
N ASN A 231 -5.59 13.08 11.84
CA ASN A 231 -5.07 14.13 10.94
C ASN A 231 -5.17 15.55 11.53
N ASN A 232 -5.18 15.68 12.86
CA ASN A 232 -5.11 16.93 13.58
C ASN A 232 -3.65 17.22 13.93
N ASN A 233 -3.03 18.16 13.21
CA ASN A 233 -1.62 18.51 13.43
C ASN A 233 -1.41 19.15 14.80
N TYR A 234 -2.33 19.99 15.29
CA TYR A 234 -2.19 20.65 16.58
C TYR A 234 -2.13 19.63 17.74
N GLU A 235 -3.06 18.67 17.78
CA GLU A 235 -3.02 17.61 18.79
C GLU A 235 -1.81 16.68 18.63
N SER A 236 -1.43 16.38 17.38
CA SER A 236 -0.26 15.55 17.09
C SER A 236 1.04 16.22 17.51
N ASP A 237 1.15 17.55 17.38
CA ASP A 237 2.31 18.33 17.83
C ASP A 237 2.40 18.37 19.37
N ILE A 238 1.27 18.47 20.08
CA ILE A 238 1.24 18.34 21.54
C ILE A 238 1.79 16.97 21.97
N LEU A 239 1.35 15.89 21.32
CA LEU A 239 1.85 14.55 21.61
C LEU A 239 3.35 14.41 21.27
N LYS A 240 3.80 14.93 20.12
CA LYS A 240 5.23 14.93 19.74
C LYS A 240 6.08 15.64 20.80
N ASN A 241 5.65 16.81 21.25
CA ASN A 241 6.34 17.57 22.30
C ASN A 241 6.37 16.81 23.64
N TYR A 242 5.26 16.19 24.02
CA TYR A 242 5.19 15.37 25.23
C TYR A 242 6.18 14.19 25.18
N LEU A 243 6.24 13.45 24.07
CA LEU A 243 7.18 12.36 23.90
C LEU A 243 8.63 12.85 23.91
N ALA A 244 8.92 13.93 23.17
CA ALA A 244 10.26 14.52 23.09
C ALA A 244 10.76 15.01 24.46
N ALA A 245 9.91 15.67 25.25
CA ALA A 245 10.25 16.14 26.60
C ALA A 245 10.62 15.00 27.57
N ARG A 246 10.18 13.77 27.28
CA ARG A 246 10.47 12.56 28.06
C ARG A 246 11.53 11.67 27.43
N GLY A 247 12.13 12.08 26.31
CA GLY A 247 13.09 11.26 25.57
C GLY A 247 12.48 9.97 25.01
N LEU A 248 11.17 9.95 24.76
CA LEU A 248 10.46 8.77 24.24
C LEU A 248 10.32 8.85 22.72
N THR A 249 10.51 7.72 22.05
CA THR A 249 10.23 7.57 20.62
C THR A 249 8.80 7.07 20.38
N TRP A 250 8.33 7.17 19.13
CA TRP A 250 7.07 6.54 18.73
C TRP A 250 7.05 5.02 18.95
N LYS A 251 8.22 4.36 18.90
CA LYS A 251 8.35 2.92 19.22
C LYS A 251 8.16 2.64 20.70
N ASN A 252 8.66 3.50 21.58
CA ASN A 252 8.40 3.36 23.02
C ASN A 252 6.90 3.50 23.31
N MET A 253 6.25 4.52 22.73
CA MET A 253 4.81 4.70 22.84
C MET A 253 4.03 3.49 22.31
N LEU A 254 4.40 2.95 21.14
CA LEU A 254 3.78 1.73 20.60
C LEU A 254 3.95 0.55 21.56
N THR A 255 5.15 0.35 22.12
CA THR A 255 5.45 -0.74 23.06
C THR A 255 4.57 -0.65 24.30
N GLU A 256 4.51 0.51 24.95
CA GLU A 256 3.64 0.74 26.11
C GLU A 256 2.16 0.54 25.78
N SER A 257 1.74 1.02 24.61
CA SER A 257 0.35 0.86 24.16
C SER A 257 -0.01 -0.61 23.88
N LEU A 258 0.94 -1.41 23.39
CA LEU A 258 0.77 -2.85 23.19
C LEU A 258 0.71 -3.60 24.52
N VAL A 259 1.48 -3.18 25.53
CA VAL A 259 1.36 -3.72 26.90
C VAL A 259 -0.01 -3.39 27.49
N ALA A 260 -0.50 -2.16 27.31
CA ALA A 260 -1.84 -1.76 27.74
C ALA A 260 -2.94 -2.55 27.01
N LEU A 261 -2.77 -2.82 25.71
CA LEU A 261 -3.67 -3.66 24.91
C LEU A 261 -3.69 -5.11 25.44
N GLN A 262 -2.53 -5.69 25.74
CA GLN A 262 -2.44 -7.04 26.29
C GLN A 262 -3.12 -7.17 27.67
N ARG A 263 -3.10 -6.10 28.47
CA ARG A 263 -3.80 -6.02 29.77
C ARG A 263 -5.29 -5.71 29.63
N GLY A 264 -5.80 -5.48 28.43
CA GLY A 264 -7.20 -5.10 28.18
C GLY A 264 -7.54 -3.66 28.58
N VAL A 265 -6.54 -2.81 28.84
CA VAL A 265 -6.72 -1.39 29.15
C VAL A 265 -6.98 -0.59 27.88
N PHE A 266 -6.27 -0.92 26.80
CA PHE A 266 -6.51 -0.37 25.46
C PHE A 266 -7.27 -1.36 24.60
N LEU A 267 -8.04 -0.84 23.65
CA LEU A 267 -8.86 -1.61 22.72
C LEU A 267 -8.55 -1.24 21.28
N LEU A 268 -8.61 -2.22 20.39
CA LEU A 268 -8.57 -2.02 18.95
C LEU A 268 -9.93 -2.39 18.35
N SER A 269 -10.29 -1.73 17.25
CA SER A 269 -11.51 -2.05 16.50
C SER A 269 -11.48 -3.47 15.94
N ASP A 270 -10.30 -3.99 15.61
CA ASP A 270 -10.08 -5.41 15.29
C ASP A 270 -9.43 -6.11 16.50
N TYR A 271 -10.25 -6.84 17.26
CA TYR A 271 -9.84 -7.52 18.49
C TYR A 271 -8.80 -8.64 18.28
N ARG A 272 -8.56 -9.07 17.04
CA ARG A 272 -7.59 -10.13 16.70
C ARG A 272 -6.15 -9.61 16.64
N VAL A 273 -5.98 -8.29 16.60
CA VAL A 273 -4.67 -7.66 16.49
C VAL A 273 -4.00 -7.57 17.85
N THR A 274 -2.78 -8.08 17.93
CA THR A 274 -1.89 -8.07 19.11
C THR A 274 -0.49 -7.62 18.68
N GLY A 275 0.42 -7.46 19.64
CA GLY A 275 1.81 -7.07 19.33
C GLY A 275 2.53 -8.06 18.41
N SER A 276 2.23 -9.36 18.49
CA SER A 276 2.83 -10.40 17.65
C SER A 276 2.12 -10.61 16.30
N THR A 277 0.98 -9.96 16.07
CA THR A 277 0.23 -10.11 14.82
C THR A 277 1.05 -9.58 13.65
N VAL A 278 1.21 -10.40 12.60
CA VAL A 278 1.95 -10.00 11.39
C VAL A 278 1.09 -9.07 10.53
N LEU A 279 1.53 -7.82 10.38
CA LEU A 279 0.80 -6.76 9.70
C LEU A 279 1.62 -6.14 8.57
N CYS A 280 0.90 -5.66 7.56
CA CYS A 280 1.47 -4.73 6.60
C CYS A 280 1.42 -3.30 7.14
N TYR A 281 2.18 -2.40 6.49
CA TYR A 281 2.24 -0.98 6.85
C TYR A 281 0.84 -0.35 7.03
N CYS A 282 -0.08 -0.52 6.07
CA CYS A 282 -1.39 0.15 6.14
C CYS A 282 -2.25 -0.34 7.31
N CYS A 283 -2.25 -1.66 7.58
CA CYS A 283 -3.03 -2.21 8.69
C CYS A 283 -2.41 -1.85 10.03
N GLY A 284 -1.07 -1.91 10.13
CA GLY A 284 -0.36 -1.49 11.33
C GLY A 284 -0.50 0.00 11.62
N LEU A 285 -0.44 0.86 10.60
CA LEU A 285 -0.65 2.31 10.77
C LEU A 285 -2.07 2.63 11.29
N ARG A 286 -3.09 1.91 10.82
CA ARG A 286 -4.46 2.06 11.32
C ARG A 286 -4.55 1.71 12.81
N SER A 287 -4.09 0.52 13.19
CA SER A 287 -4.07 0.09 14.60
C SER A 287 -3.20 1.00 15.46
N PHE A 288 -2.06 1.48 14.94
CA PHE A 288 -1.19 2.42 15.63
C PHE A 288 -1.89 3.73 15.95
N ARG A 289 -2.68 4.29 15.01
CA ARG A 289 -3.46 5.51 15.25
C ARG A 289 -4.50 5.32 16.36
N GLU A 290 -5.17 4.16 16.41
CA GLU A 290 -6.15 3.83 17.45
C GLU A 290 -5.49 3.70 18.85
N LEU A 291 -4.33 3.03 18.93
CA LEU A 291 -3.55 2.93 20.17
C LEU A 291 -3.00 4.29 20.60
N THR A 292 -2.50 5.08 19.65
CA THR A 292 -1.94 6.41 19.90
C THR A 292 -2.99 7.38 20.46
N TYR A 293 -4.23 7.29 19.97
CA TYR A 293 -5.34 8.09 20.51
C TYR A 293 -5.58 7.77 22.00
N GLN A 294 -5.63 6.48 22.35
CA GLN A 294 -5.81 6.04 23.74
C GLN A 294 -4.62 6.40 24.62
N TYR A 295 -3.40 6.28 24.10
CA TYR A 295 -2.20 6.75 24.79
C TYR A 295 -2.31 8.23 25.13
N ARG A 296 -2.65 9.08 24.15
CA ARG A 296 -2.86 10.52 24.34
C ARG A 296 -3.98 10.83 25.34
N GLN A 297 -5.06 10.06 25.33
CA GLN A 297 -6.18 10.21 26.25
C GLN A 297 -5.79 9.91 27.71
N ASN A 298 -4.83 9.01 27.93
CA ASN A 298 -4.37 8.61 29.26
C ASN A 298 -3.21 9.44 29.81
N ILE A 299 -2.74 10.47 29.09
CA ILE A 299 -1.76 11.41 29.63
C ILE A 299 -2.43 12.26 30.73
N PRO A 300 -1.89 12.27 31.96
CA PRO A 300 -2.44 13.10 33.03
C PRO A 300 -2.45 14.59 32.66
N ALA A 301 -3.53 15.29 32.97
CA ALA A 301 -3.66 16.72 32.68
C ALA A 301 -2.55 17.57 33.34
N SER A 302 -2.03 17.14 34.49
CA SER A 302 -0.91 17.79 35.19
C SER A 302 0.41 17.75 34.41
N GLU A 303 0.53 16.87 33.43
CA GLU A 303 1.71 16.72 32.58
C GLU A 303 1.57 17.47 31.25
N LEU A 304 0.44 18.15 31.04
CA LEU A 304 0.15 18.94 29.85
C LEU A 304 0.01 20.43 30.22
N PRO A 305 0.30 21.35 29.28
CA PRO A 305 0.10 22.77 29.53
C PRO A 305 -1.36 23.09 29.83
N VAL A 306 -1.62 23.98 30.80
CA VAL A 306 -2.99 24.39 31.16
C VAL A 306 -3.75 24.94 29.96
N ALA A 307 -3.08 25.69 29.08
CA ALA A 307 -3.66 26.21 27.84
C ALA A 307 -4.19 25.11 26.89
N VAL A 308 -3.64 23.89 26.97
CA VAL A 308 -4.12 22.74 26.21
C VAL A 308 -5.36 22.13 26.87
N THR A 309 -5.32 21.94 28.18
CA THR A 309 -6.38 21.24 28.94
C THR A 309 -7.60 22.13 29.23
N SER A 310 -7.46 23.46 29.17
CA SER A 310 -8.55 24.41 29.36
C SER A 310 -9.38 24.69 28.11
N ARG A 311 -9.01 24.12 26.95
CA ARG A 311 -9.74 24.29 25.69
C ARG A 311 -11.12 23.62 25.81
N PRO A 312 -12.19 24.27 25.32
CA PRO A 312 -13.50 23.64 25.30
C PRO A 312 -13.52 22.46 24.34
N ASP A 313 -14.25 21.41 24.69
CA ASP A 313 -14.44 20.24 23.84
C ASP A 313 -15.21 20.60 22.57
N CYS A 314 -14.71 20.10 21.44
CA CYS A 314 -15.48 20.11 20.21
C CYS A 314 -16.67 19.17 20.36
N TYR A 315 -17.88 19.61 20.01
CA TYR A 315 -19.08 18.75 20.04
C TYR A 315 -18.96 17.49 19.18
N TRP A 316 -18.12 17.54 18.14
CA TRP A 316 -17.85 16.40 17.25
C TRP A 316 -16.69 15.53 17.74
N GLY A 317 -15.95 15.97 18.77
CA GLY A 317 -14.84 15.28 19.39
C GLY A 317 -13.84 14.70 18.38
N ARG A 318 -13.42 13.46 18.63
CA ARG A 318 -12.56 12.66 17.75
C ARG A 318 -13.06 12.52 16.31
N ASN A 319 -14.37 12.66 16.08
CA ASN A 319 -15.02 12.52 14.76
C ASN A 319 -15.14 13.85 14.00
N CYS A 320 -14.66 14.96 14.55
CA CYS A 320 -14.74 16.27 13.91
C CYS A 320 -14.00 16.28 12.57
N ARG A 321 -14.68 16.54 11.46
CA ARG A 321 -14.02 16.65 10.14
C ARG A 321 -13.24 17.96 9.98
N THR A 322 -13.60 19.00 10.72
CA THR A 322 -12.98 20.33 10.66
C THR A 322 -11.67 20.40 11.45
N GLN A 323 -11.34 19.38 12.26
CA GLN A 323 -10.11 19.33 13.07
C GLN A 323 -8.82 19.32 12.24
N VAL A 324 -8.90 19.09 10.92
CA VAL A 324 -7.76 19.23 10.00
C VAL A 324 -7.36 20.70 9.76
N LYS A 325 -8.21 21.66 10.16
CA LYS A 325 -7.96 23.11 10.01
C LYS A 325 -7.32 23.66 11.27
N ALA A 326 -6.11 24.23 11.13
CA ALA A 326 -5.28 24.68 12.25
C ALA A 326 -6.02 25.59 13.25
N HIS A 327 -6.73 26.61 12.77
CA HIS A 327 -7.47 27.52 13.65
C HIS A 327 -8.57 26.82 14.47
N HIS A 328 -9.27 25.84 13.88
CA HIS A 328 -10.29 25.06 14.59
C HIS A 328 -9.66 24.11 15.61
N ALA A 329 -8.59 23.42 15.21
CA ALA A 329 -7.83 22.50 16.05
C ALA A 329 -7.23 23.19 17.28
N MET A 330 -6.68 24.40 17.10
CA MET A 330 -6.14 25.21 18.19
C MET A 330 -7.23 25.63 19.18
N LYS A 331 -8.42 26.00 18.68
CA LYS A 331 -9.49 26.57 19.51
C LYS A 331 -10.23 25.52 20.37
N PHE A 332 -10.42 24.30 19.86
CA PHE A 332 -11.23 23.27 20.52
C PHE A 332 -10.44 22.00 20.77
N ASN A 333 -10.67 21.34 21.92
CA ASN A 333 -10.14 20.02 22.20
C ASN A 333 -10.84 18.96 21.33
N HIS A 334 -10.06 18.01 20.79
CA HIS A 334 -10.55 16.86 20.01
C HIS A 334 -10.16 15.50 20.65
N ILE A 335 -9.48 15.52 21.81
CA ILE A 335 -9.25 14.35 22.65
C ILE A 335 -10.45 14.19 23.59
N CYS A 336 -11.62 13.98 22.99
CA CYS A 336 -12.91 13.80 23.63
C CYS A 336 -13.89 13.08 22.70
N GLU A 337 -14.97 12.53 23.26
CA GLU A 337 -15.99 11.81 22.52
C GLU A 337 -17.00 12.76 21.85
N GLN A 338 -17.67 12.29 20.80
CA GLN A 338 -18.71 13.05 20.11
C GLN A 338 -19.96 13.15 21.00
N THR A 339 -20.43 14.38 21.22
CA THR A 339 -21.59 14.66 22.08
C THR A 339 -22.81 15.18 21.31
N ARG A 340 -22.64 15.59 20.05
CA ARG A 340 -23.72 16.05 19.17
C ARG A 340 -23.80 15.19 17.92
N PHE A 341 -25.00 14.81 17.50
CA PHE A 341 -25.24 13.86 16.40
C PHE A 341 -26.17 14.42 15.30
N LYS A 342 -26.25 15.75 15.17
CA LYS A 342 -27.09 16.37 14.13
C LYS A 342 -26.41 16.22 12.76
N ASN A 343 -27.10 15.61 11.80
CA ASN A 343 -26.61 15.42 10.43
C ASN A 343 -26.27 16.74 9.73
#